data_AF-A0A929CDR7-F1
#
_entry.id   AF-A0A929CDR7-F1
#
_cell.length_a   1.000
_cell.length_b   1.000
_cell.length_c   1.000
_cell.angle_alpha   90.00
_cell.angle_beta   90.00
_cell.angle_gamma   90.00
#
_symmetry.space_group_name_H-M   'P 1'
#
loop_
_entity.id
_entity.type
_entity.pdbx_description
1 polymer ?
#
loop_
_entity_poly.entity_id
_entity_poly.type
_entity_poly.pdbx_seq_one_letter_code
_entity_poly.pdbx_strand_id
1 'polypeptide(L)'
;METKFINTNTLPFCKGCSHTTISQNTEKALQKLGKSLLDVILVTDIGCLGIIDKAFDTHTVHGLHGRSVALASGVSAGVNNPDKKVIVYIGDGGATIGMQHLLDAAHNGYNMTVVVHNNMLYGMTGGQPSEFTPKGFKTPTLPQGASHKGYDICGLVTEAGASYVSRITGIGDISDQLAEAFSRDGFSLIEVMEICTSYGVKSNPGMKLKSLIREAGIEIKVYADNKPQPYETQEREGLPSLFSSDMLIEKEFPHKLNKPLRLFLSGTAGEGVQAAAEMFIRAGMRCGLNVTKKGSYPVTVGVGFSASHIILSPEPIQYTGAPRPDVIIVTSEDGLKFAQKLIDNATKESLLLIDDSIERPVTKAKIITKTFREHVGGRNAMIMAVFEYLQQADIIPMEDLMKQFMGSKISANKTLKRLIEETFEIEG
;
A
#
# COMPACT_ATOMS: atom_id res chain seq x y z
N MET A 1 25.67 -24.78 16.39
CA MET A 1 24.81 -25.25 15.27
C MET A 1 24.70 -24.06 14.34
N GLU A 2 25.12 -24.18 13.09
CA GLU A 2 24.96 -23.08 12.12
C GLU A 2 23.47 -22.82 11.88
N THR A 3 23.07 -21.54 11.91
CA THR A 3 21.68 -21.13 11.68
C THR A 3 21.25 -21.55 10.28
N LYS A 4 20.19 -22.34 10.16
CA LYS A 4 19.61 -22.75 8.87
C LYS A 4 18.57 -21.72 8.45
N PHE A 5 18.78 -21.05 7.33
CA PHE A 5 17.90 -19.99 6.82
C PHE A 5 16.88 -20.53 5.81
N ILE A 6 17.26 -21.52 5.00
CA ILE A 6 16.42 -22.11 3.97
C ILE A 6 15.66 -23.31 4.53
N ASN A 7 14.33 -23.27 4.53
CA ASN A 7 13.46 -24.26 5.16
C ASN A 7 13.10 -25.47 4.30
N THR A 8 13.55 -25.49 3.05
CA THR A 8 13.24 -26.54 2.07
C THR A 8 14.52 -27.09 1.42
N ASN A 9 14.49 -28.37 1.06
CA ASN A 9 15.56 -29.00 0.29
C ASN A 9 15.40 -28.78 -1.22
N THR A 10 14.23 -28.31 -1.67
CA THR A 10 13.90 -28.13 -3.09
C THR A 10 13.46 -26.69 -3.33
N LEU A 11 14.25 -25.96 -4.11
CA LEU A 11 13.93 -24.59 -4.53
C LEU A 11 13.12 -24.60 -5.84
N PRO A 12 12.20 -23.63 -6.03
CA PRO A 12 11.24 -23.62 -7.14
C PRO A 12 11.83 -23.12 -8.47
N PHE A 13 13.10 -23.42 -8.75
CA PHE A 13 13.82 -22.94 -9.93
C PHE A 13 14.10 -24.05 -10.94
N CYS A 14 14.31 -23.65 -12.20
CA CYS A 14 14.65 -24.58 -13.28
C CYS A 14 15.97 -25.30 -12.97
N LYS A 15 16.13 -26.53 -13.47
CA LYS A 15 17.39 -27.28 -13.33
C LYS A 15 18.56 -26.47 -13.90
N GLY A 16 19.63 -26.35 -13.12
CA GLY A 16 20.83 -25.58 -13.48
C GLY A 16 20.69 -24.06 -13.36
N CYS A 17 19.55 -23.54 -12.89
CA CYS A 17 19.39 -22.10 -12.66
C CYS A 17 20.28 -21.62 -11.51
N SER A 18 21.06 -20.56 -11.75
CA SER A 18 21.97 -19.96 -10.78
C SER A 18 21.26 -19.36 -9.56
N HIS A 19 19.97 -19.01 -9.64
CA HIS A 19 19.18 -18.58 -8.47
C HIS A 19 19.22 -19.61 -7.32
N THR A 20 19.26 -20.92 -7.62
CA THR A 20 19.40 -21.98 -6.61
C THR A 20 20.71 -21.82 -5.85
N THR A 21 21.81 -21.74 -6.58
CA THR A 21 23.15 -21.65 -5.99
C THR A 21 23.35 -20.32 -5.28
N ILE A 22 22.82 -19.21 -5.80
CA ILE A 22 22.90 -17.90 -5.13
C ILE A 22 22.13 -17.92 -3.82
N SER A 23 20.93 -18.50 -3.79
CA SER A 23 20.14 -18.63 -2.55
C SER A 23 20.92 -19.41 -1.47
N GLN A 24 21.55 -20.53 -1.84
CA GLN A 24 22.41 -21.31 -0.93
C GLN A 24 23.64 -20.52 -0.46
N ASN A 25 24.28 -19.75 -1.35
CA ASN A 25 25.40 -18.88 -0.98
C ASN A 25 24.98 -17.73 -0.08
N THR A 26 23.72 -17.29 -0.17
CA THR A 26 23.13 -16.28 0.72
C THR A 26 23.04 -16.80 2.15
N GLU A 27 22.54 -18.03 2.33
CA GLU A 27 22.51 -18.69 3.64
C GLU A 27 23.92 -18.75 4.24
N LYS A 28 24.91 -19.21 3.47
CA LYS A 28 26.31 -19.24 3.91
C LYS A 28 26.85 -17.86 4.27
N ALA A 29 26.53 -16.83 3.49
CA ALA A 29 26.94 -15.45 3.75
C ALA A 29 26.36 -14.94 5.09
N LEU A 30 25.08 -15.20 5.34
CA LEU A 30 24.41 -14.81 6.58
C LEU A 30 24.97 -15.58 7.80
N GLN A 31 25.30 -16.86 7.64
CA GLN A 31 25.97 -17.66 8.66
C GLN A 31 27.36 -17.11 8.99
N LYS A 32 28.17 -16.74 7.98
CA LYS A 32 29.49 -16.10 8.17
C LYS A 32 29.40 -14.78 8.93
N LEU A 33 28.34 -14.01 8.69
CA LEU A 33 28.06 -12.76 9.39
C LEU A 33 27.42 -12.96 10.79
N GLY A 34 27.20 -14.20 11.22
CA GLY A 34 26.61 -14.51 12.52
C GLY A 34 25.18 -14.01 12.69
N LYS A 35 24.44 -13.77 11.59
CA LYS A 35 23.06 -13.29 11.66
C LYS A 35 22.13 -14.39 12.17
N SER A 36 21.14 -14.00 12.95
CA SER A 36 20.00 -14.87 13.27
C SER A 36 18.86 -14.69 12.27
N LEU A 37 17.89 -15.59 12.30
CA LEU A 37 16.68 -15.53 11.46
C LEU A 37 15.92 -14.21 11.61
N LEU A 38 15.86 -13.69 12.84
CA LEU A 38 15.15 -12.45 13.16
C LEU A 38 15.96 -11.20 12.83
N ASP A 39 17.23 -11.33 12.47
CA ASP A 39 18.07 -10.18 12.08
C ASP A 39 17.96 -9.84 10.60
N VAL A 40 17.34 -10.72 9.80
CA VAL A 40 17.28 -10.57 8.36
C VAL A 40 15.85 -10.25 7.94
N ILE A 41 15.74 -9.24 7.08
CA ILE A 41 14.49 -8.88 6.41
C ILE A 41 14.72 -8.96 4.91
N LEU A 42 14.13 -9.98 4.27
CA LEU A 42 14.25 -10.23 2.85
C LEU A 42 13.04 -9.65 2.11
N VAL A 43 13.29 -8.62 1.29
CA VAL A 43 12.28 -8.00 0.44
C VAL A 43 12.47 -8.48 -1.00
N THR A 44 11.48 -9.13 -1.56
CA THR A 44 11.55 -9.74 -2.90
C THR A 44 10.71 -8.96 -3.91
N ASP A 45 11.18 -8.90 -5.16
CA ASP A 45 10.42 -8.35 -6.29
C ASP A 45 9.58 -9.43 -7.01
N ILE A 46 8.81 -9.04 -8.03
CA ILE A 46 8.15 -9.98 -8.93
C ILE A 46 9.17 -10.52 -9.94
N GLY A 47 9.33 -11.83 -10.00
CA GLY A 47 10.19 -12.50 -10.97
C GLY A 47 10.58 -13.91 -10.52
N CYS A 48 11.36 -14.61 -11.34
CA CYS A 48 11.76 -15.99 -11.05
C CYS A 48 12.36 -16.14 -9.66
N LEU A 49 13.29 -15.26 -9.26
CA LEU A 49 13.86 -15.29 -7.92
C LEU A 49 12.89 -14.81 -6.84
N GLY A 50 11.94 -13.94 -7.17
CA GLY A 50 11.00 -13.32 -6.24
C GLY A 50 10.23 -14.30 -5.35
N ILE A 51 10.00 -15.53 -5.85
CA ILE A 51 9.29 -16.59 -5.13
C ILE A 51 10.14 -17.30 -4.06
N ILE A 52 11.40 -16.86 -3.84
CA ILE A 52 12.32 -17.46 -2.88
C ILE A 52 11.97 -17.13 -1.43
N ASP A 53 11.24 -16.04 -1.19
CA ASP A 53 10.85 -15.59 0.15
C ASP A 53 10.21 -16.72 0.99
N LYS A 54 9.31 -17.52 0.41
CA LYS A 54 8.68 -18.66 1.10
C LYS A 54 9.67 -19.72 1.59
N ALA A 55 10.85 -19.78 0.99
CA ALA A 55 11.90 -20.73 1.35
C ALA A 55 12.81 -20.21 2.46
N PHE A 56 12.77 -18.92 2.83
CA PHE A 56 13.60 -18.34 3.89
C PHE A 56 12.80 -18.16 5.19
N ASP A 57 13.29 -18.74 6.29
CA ASP A 57 12.73 -18.57 7.64
C ASP A 57 13.14 -17.21 8.26
N THR A 58 12.99 -16.12 7.52
CA THR A 58 13.31 -14.74 7.94
C THR A 58 12.07 -13.86 7.88
N HIS A 59 12.16 -12.59 8.26
CA HIS A 59 11.10 -11.65 7.91
C HIS A 59 11.08 -11.46 6.40
N THR A 60 9.92 -11.68 5.77
CA THR A 60 9.79 -11.59 4.31
C THR A 60 8.70 -10.62 3.89
N VAL A 61 8.98 -9.87 2.83
CA VAL A 61 8.02 -8.96 2.19
C VAL A 61 8.06 -9.19 0.68
N HIS A 62 6.98 -9.76 0.13
CA HIS A 62 6.82 -9.92 -1.31
C HIS A 62 6.26 -8.64 -1.92
N GLY A 63 7.08 -7.92 -2.67
CA GLY A 63 6.75 -6.62 -3.26
C GLY A 63 5.96 -6.71 -4.57
N LEU A 64 5.71 -5.53 -5.14
CA LEU A 64 5.21 -5.39 -6.51
C LEU A 64 6.38 -5.27 -7.49
N HIS A 65 6.11 -5.48 -8.79
CA HIS A 65 7.14 -5.47 -9.80
C HIS A 65 7.88 -4.12 -9.87
N GLY A 66 9.19 -4.13 -9.65
CA GLY A 66 10.05 -2.95 -9.59
C GLY A 66 9.80 -2.06 -8.38
N ARG A 67 9.14 -2.55 -7.32
CA ARG A 67 8.83 -1.76 -6.10
C ARG A 67 9.48 -2.31 -4.84
N SER A 68 10.16 -3.45 -4.93
CA SER A 68 10.87 -4.07 -3.80
C SER A 68 11.85 -3.10 -3.11
N VAL A 69 12.61 -2.32 -3.90
CA VAL A 69 13.56 -1.31 -3.37
C VAL A 69 12.84 -0.19 -2.61
N ALA A 70 11.73 0.33 -3.15
CA ALA A 70 10.95 1.38 -2.48
C ALA A 70 10.34 0.87 -1.16
N LEU A 71 9.81 -0.36 -1.17
CA LEU A 71 9.31 -1.01 0.04
C LEU A 71 10.44 -1.20 1.06
N ALA A 72 11.60 -1.68 0.61
CA ALA A 72 12.76 -1.89 1.45
C ALA A 72 13.33 -0.60 2.04
N SER A 73 13.29 0.52 1.32
CA SER A 73 13.61 1.85 1.88
C SER A 73 12.71 2.20 3.05
N GLY A 74 11.39 1.97 2.92
CA GLY A 74 10.44 2.18 4.03
C GLY A 74 10.67 1.23 5.20
N VAL A 75 10.98 -0.04 4.93
CA VAL A 75 11.34 -1.03 5.96
C VAL A 75 12.63 -0.62 6.68
N SER A 76 13.67 -0.23 5.95
CA SER A 76 14.96 0.22 6.50
C SER A 76 14.75 1.44 7.41
N ALA A 77 14.02 2.45 6.93
CA ALA A 77 13.69 3.64 7.71
C ALA A 77 12.83 3.37 8.94
N GLY A 78 11.85 2.46 8.83
CA GLY A 78 10.93 2.13 9.92
C GLY A 78 11.54 1.21 10.99
N VAL A 79 12.45 0.32 10.61
CA VAL A 79 13.17 -0.56 11.54
C VAL A 79 14.21 0.23 12.34
N ASN A 80 14.93 1.16 11.67
CA ASN A 80 15.92 2.05 12.27
C ASN A 80 16.85 1.36 13.29
N ASN A 81 17.29 0.15 12.97
CA ASN A 81 18.11 -0.69 13.84
C ASN A 81 19.31 -1.21 13.04
N PRO A 82 20.55 -0.82 13.39
CA PRO A 82 21.75 -1.21 12.66
C PRO A 82 22.06 -2.72 12.74
N ASP A 83 21.54 -3.43 13.74
CA ASP A 83 21.73 -4.88 13.86
C ASP A 83 20.90 -5.66 12.84
N LYS A 84 19.82 -5.04 12.32
CA LYS A 84 18.97 -5.64 11.29
C LYS A 84 19.55 -5.42 9.90
N LYS A 85 19.46 -6.45 9.06
CA LYS A 85 19.93 -6.42 7.68
C LYS A 85 18.76 -6.57 6.73
N VAL A 86 18.47 -5.48 6.01
CA VAL A 86 17.49 -5.45 4.94
C VAL A 86 18.19 -5.87 3.64
N ILE A 87 17.70 -6.94 3.02
CA ILE A 87 18.21 -7.47 1.76
C ILE A 87 17.10 -7.40 0.72
N VAL A 88 17.39 -6.87 -0.47
CA VAL A 88 16.44 -6.75 -1.56
C VAL A 88 16.83 -7.66 -2.71
N TYR A 89 15.93 -8.54 -3.11
CA TYR A 89 16.12 -9.46 -4.24
C TYR A 89 15.28 -9.00 -5.42
N ILE A 90 15.97 -8.55 -6.46
CA ILE A 90 15.36 -7.99 -7.67
C ILE A 90 16.03 -8.56 -8.92
N GLY A 91 15.25 -8.99 -9.91
CA GLY A 91 15.80 -9.37 -11.21
C GLY A 91 16.15 -8.15 -12.04
N ASP A 92 16.94 -8.31 -13.11
CA ASP A 92 17.25 -7.25 -14.08
C ASP A 92 16.00 -6.58 -14.68
N GLY A 93 14.90 -7.32 -14.86
CA GLY A 93 13.62 -6.72 -15.26
C GLY A 93 12.92 -5.90 -14.18
N GLY A 94 12.99 -6.34 -12.93
CA GLY A 94 12.53 -5.53 -11.80
C GLY A 94 13.37 -4.27 -11.67
N ALA A 95 14.68 -4.37 -11.87
CA ALA A 95 15.59 -3.23 -11.86
C ALA A 95 15.35 -2.26 -13.03
N THR A 96 14.86 -2.76 -14.17
CA THR A 96 14.45 -1.94 -15.31
C THR A 96 13.25 -1.04 -14.96
N ILE A 97 12.13 -1.61 -14.52
CA ILE A 97 10.94 -0.82 -14.13
C ILE A 97 11.12 -0.10 -12.79
N GLY A 98 12.03 -0.58 -11.95
CA GLY A 98 12.36 -0.03 -10.64
C GLY A 98 13.55 0.91 -10.63
N MET A 99 14.09 1.28 -11.79
CA MET A 99 15.34 2.05 -11.92
C MET A 99 15.36 3.30 -11.04
N GLN A 100 14.30 4.11 -11.09
CA GLN A 100 14.22 5.33 -10.30
C GLN A 100 14.29 5.05 -8.78
N HIS A 101 13.65 3.99 -8.31
CA HIS A 101 13.72 3.62 -6.89
C HIS A 101 15.11 3.18 -6.46
N LEU A 102 15.89 2.53 -7.34
CA LEU A 102 17.29 2.21 -7.08
C LEU A 102 18.13 3.49 -6.93
N LEU A 103 17.99 4.43 -7.86
CA LEU A 103 18.73 5.69 -7.84
C LEU A 103 18.37 6.54 -6.62
N ASP A 104 17.08 6.71 -6.35
CA ASP A 104 16.62 7.49 -5.20
C ASP A 104 17.02 6.84 -3.87
N ALA A 105 16.99 5.50 -3.79
CA ALA A 105 17.39 4.82 -2.57
C ALA A 105 18.90 4.89 -2.32
N ALA A 106 19.70 4.82 -3.38
CA ALA A 106 21.14 5.06 -3.32
C ALA A 106 21.46 6.49 -2.91
N HIS A 107 20.80 7.47 -3.55
CA HIS A 107 20.98 8.89 -3.27
C HIS A 107 20.65 9.26 -1.82
N ASN A 108 19.58 8.69 -1.28
CA ASN A 108 19.18 8.91 0.12
C ASN A 108 20.00 8.09 1.13
N GLY A 109 20.75 7.07 0.68
CA GLY A 109 21.60 6.25 1.55
C GLY A 109 20.85 5.30 2.49
N TYR A 110 19.69 4.78 2.11
CA TYR A 110 18.96 3.82 2.96
C TYR A 110 19.83 2.59 3.29
N ASN A 111 19.88 2.19 4.56
CA ASN A 111 20.71 1.07 5.01
C ASN A 111 20.11 -0.27 4.58
N MET A 112 20.54 -0.77 3.42
CA MET A 112 20.10 -2.03 2.82
C MET A 112 21.05 -2.50 1.73
N THR A 113 21.03 -3.80 1.44
CA THR A 113 21.78 -4.38 0.31
C THR A 113 20.83 -4.87 -0.75
N VAL A 114 20.94 -4.33 -1.97
CA VAL A 114 20.22 -4.80 -3.15
C VAL A 114 21.06 -5.82 -3.91
N VAL A 115 20.53 -7.02 -4.09
CA VAL A 115 21.10 -8.05 -4.96
C VAL A 115 20.32 -8.04 -6.26
N VAL A 116 20.97 -7.57 -7.33
CA VAL A 116 20.41 -7.58 -8.68
C VAL A 116 20.79 -8.88 -9.37
N HIS A 117 19.80 -9.68 -9.71
CA HIS A 117 19.95 -10.94 -10.42
C HIS A 117 19.84 -10.71 -11.91
N ASN A 118 20.98 -10.53 -12.58
CA ASN A 118 21.03 -10.22 -13.99
C ASN A 118 21.21 -11.50 -14.81
N ASN A 119 20.08 -12.15 -15.13
CA ASN A 119 20.04 -13.30 -16.03
C ASN A 119 19.74 -12.90 -17.49
N MET A 120 19.75 -11.59 -17.77
CA MET A 120 19.71 -10.92 -19.07
C MET A 120 18.36 -10.99 -19.80
N LEU A 121 17.28 -11.38 -19.12
CA LEU A 121 15.94 -11.48 -19.69
C LEU A 121 14.84 -11.61 -18.61
N TYR A 122 13.59 -11.49 -19.02
CA TYR A 122 12.44 -11.69 -18.13
C TYR A 122 12.04 -13.18 -18.12
N GLY A 123 12.68 -13.95 -17.25
CA GLY A 123 12.49 -15.41 -17.22
C GLY A 123 11.06 -15.85 -16.92
N MET A 124 10.40 -15.23 -15.94
CA MET A 124 9.06 -15.66 -15.48
C MET A 124 7.97 -15.45 -16.53
N THR A 125 8.14 -14.46 -17.41
CA THR A 125 7.14 -14.05 -18.40
C THR A 125 7.40 -14.63 -19.80
N GLY A 126 8.36 -15.53 -19.95
CA GLY A 126 8.62 -16.23 -21.22
C GLY A 126 9.88 -15.80 -21.98
N GLY A 127 10.75 -15.00 -21.36
CA GLY A 127 12.06 -14.65 -21.91
C GLY A 127 12.10 -13.39 -22.77
N GLN A 128 11.37 -12.35 -22.41
CA GLN A 128 11.51 -11.03 -23.05
C GLN A 128 12.89 -10.42 -22.73
N PRO A 129 13.48 -9.59 -23.60
CA PRO A 129 14.68 -8.84 -23.23
C PRO A 129 14.38 -7.88 -22.07
N SER A 130 15.36 -7.65 -21.21
CA SER A 130 15.40 -6.56 -20.24
C SER A 130 16.17 -5.37 -20.80
N GLU A 131 16.12 -4.22 -20.13
CA GLU A 131 16.99 -3.10 -20.49
C GLU A 131 18.45 -3.33 -20.06
N PHE A 132 18.78 -4.49 -19.46
CA PHE A 132 20.15 -4.91 -19.15
C PHE A 132 20.65 -5.97 -20.14
N THR A 133 19.81 -6.48 -21.04
CA THR A 133 20.19 -7.47 -22.05
C THR A 133 21.36 -6.94 -22.88
N PRO A 134 22.52 -7.65 -22.93
CA PRO A 134 23.66 -7.21 -23.70
C PRO A 134 23.37 -7.15 -25.20
N LYS A 135 24.00 -6.20 -25.90
CA LYS A 135 23.93 -6.10 -27.36
C LYS A 135 24.26 -7.43 -28.01
N GLY A 136 23.41 -7.87 -28.95
CA GLY A 136 23.55 -9.14 -29.66
C GLY A 136 23.05 -10.38 -28.91
N PHE A 137 22.75 -10.29 -27.61
CA PHE A 137 22.16 -11.41 -26.86
C PHE A 137 20.73 -11.66 -27.35
N LYS A 138 20.47 -12.91 -27.77
CA LYS A 138 19.18 -13.32 -28.32
C LYS A 138 18.24 -13.78 -27.23
N THR A 139 16.95 -13.48 -27.39
CA THR A 139 15.90 -14.00 -26.51
C THR A 139 14.74 -14.56 -27.36
N PRO A 140 13.83 -15.38 -26.80
CA PRO A 140 12.68 -15.91 -27.53
C PRO A 140 11.86 -14.87 -28.30
N THR A 141 11.67 -13.67 -27.74
CA THR A 141 10.92 -12.59 -28.38
C THR A 141 11.81 -11.63 -29.17
N LEU A 142 13.13 -11.79 -29.12
CA LEU A 142 14.12 -10.99 -29.84
C LEU A 142 15.21 -11.87 -30.47
N PRO A 143 14.85 -12.68 -31.49
CA PRO A 143 15.76 -13.66 -32.11
C PRO A 143 16.95 -13.03 -32.86
N GLN A 144 16.83 -11.78 -33.28
CA GLN A 144 17.90 -10.99 -33.90
C GLN A 144 18.94 -10.49 -32.88
N GLY A 145 18.64 -10.58 -31.59
CA GLY A 145 19.48 -10.05 -30.50
C GLY A 145 19.23 -8.58 -30.21
N ALA A 146 19.61 -8.14 -29.01
CA ALA A 146 19.47 -6.74 -28.60
C ALA A 146 20.28 -5.80 -29.51
N SER A 147 19.67 -4.70 -29.93
CA SER A 147 20.30 -3.72 -30.84
C SER A 147 21.24 -2.74 -30.13
N HIS A 148 20.99 -2.48 -28.86
CA HIS A 148 21.74 -1.52 -28.03
C HIS A 148 22.44 -2.21 -26.85
N LYS A 149 23.38 -1.50 -26.24
CA LYS A 149 24.00 -1.94 -24.99
C LYS A 149 22.98 -1.78 -23.85
N GLY A 150 22.85 -2.79 -22.99
CA GLY A 150 22.05 -2.67 -21.78
C GLY A 150 22.62 -1.65 -20.80
N TYR A 151 21.78 -1.16 -19.88
CA TYR A 151 22.20 -0.23 -18.85
C TYR A 151 23.27 -0.83 -17.93
N ASP A 152 24.25 -0.01 -17.58
CA ASP A 152 25.24 -0.33 -16.57
C ASP A 152 24.73 0.07 -15.19
N ILE A 153 23.95 -0.81 -14.55
CA ILE A 153 23.33 -0.49 -13.26
C ILE A 153 24.36 -0.17 -12.19
N CYS A 154 25.50 -0.88 -12.16
CA CYS A 154 26.60 -0.60 -11.23
C CYS A 154 27.13 0.82 -11.41
N GLY A 155 27.35 1.27 -12.65
CA GLY A 155 27.74 2.65 -12.94
C GLY A 155 26.68 3.66 -12.49
N LEU A 156 25.42 3.43 -12.85
CA LEU A 156 24.31 4.34 -12.53
C LEU A 156 24.14 4.55 -11.01
N VAL A 157 24.15 3.48 -10.21
CA VAL A 157 23.98 3.62 -8.75
C VAL A 157 25.24 4.14 -8.06
N THR A 158 26.43 3.91 -8.63
CA THR A 158 27.67 4.53 -8.16
C THR A 158 27.57 6.05 -8.27
N GLU A 159 27.17 6.56 -9.44
CA GLU A 159 26.95 7.99 -9.66
C GLU A 159 25.80 8.56 -8.81
N ALA A 160 24.79 7.75 -8.49
CA ALA A 160 23.71 8.14 -7.59
C ALA A 160 24.16 8.30 -6.12
N GLY A 161 25.34 7.82 -5.74
CA GLY A 161 25.88 7.96 -4.37
C GLY A 161 25.82 6.68 -3.52
N ALA A 162 25.67 5.50 -4.14
CA ALA A 162 25.74 4.25 -3.41
C ALA A 162 27.07 4.11 -2.64
N SER A 163 26.98 3.57 -1.42
CA SER A 163 28.14 3.41 -0.54
C SER A 163 29.03 2.26 -1.00
N TYR A 164 28.43 1.14 -1.36
CA TYR A 164 29.15 0.00 -1.90
C TYR A 164 28.46 -0.53 -3.16
N VAL A 165 29.25 -0.77 -4.21
CA VAL A 165 28.76 -1.30 -5.47
C VAL A 165 29.73 -2.33 -6.00
N SER A 166 29.26 -3.53 -6.31
CA SER A 166 30.08 -4.55 -6.97
C SER A 166 29.31 -5.33 -8.03
N ARG A 167 30.06 -5.86 -9.00
CA ARG A 167 29.54 -6.80 -10.00
C ARG A 167 30.31 -8.10 -9.89
N ILE A 168 29.59 -9.22 -9.83
CA ILE A 168 30.16 -10.57 -9.69
C ILE A 168 29.53 -11.56 -10.68
N THR A 169 30.12 -12.74 -10.83
CA THR A 169 29.52 -13.85 -11.59
C THR A 169 28.82 -14.83 -10.67
N GLY A 170 27.55 -15.16 -10.93
CA GLY A 170 26.75 -16.13 -10.16
C GLY A 170 27.10 -17.60 -10.40
N ILE A 171 28.38 -17.93 -10.54
CA ILE A 171 28.88 -19.30 -10.72
C ILE A 171 29.77 -19.69 -9.55
N GLY A 172 29.49 -20.83 -8.93
CA GLY A 172 30.30 -21.40 -7.85
C GLY A 172 29.89 -20.91 -6.46
N ASP A 173 30.85 -20.89 -5.54
CA ASP A 173 30.67 -20.31 -4.21
C ASP A 173 30.94 -18.80 -4.29
N ILE A 174 29.89 -18.02 -4.03
CA ILE A 174 29.94 -16.55 -4.01
C ILE A 174 29.62 -16.00 -2.60
N SER A 175 29.64 -16.87 -1.59
CA SER A 175 29.21 -16.50 -0.23
C SER A 175 30.07 -15.41 0.39
N ASP A 176 31.37 -15.35 0.07
CA ASP A 176 32.26 -14.29 0.57
C ASP A 176 31.93 -12.93 -0.03
N GLN A 177 31.65 -12.86 -1.33
CA GLN A 177 31.27 -11.62 -2.01
C GLN A 177 29.90 -11.11 -1.54
N LEU A 178 28.95 -12.02 -1.30
CA LEU A 178 27.67 -11.68 -0.69
C LEU A 178 27.84 -11.21 0.75
N ALA A 179 28.66 -11.89 1.56
CA ALA A 179 28.93 -11.50 2.94
C ALA A 179 29.60 -10.12 3.01
N GLU A 180 30.53 -9.84 2.10
CA GLU A 180 31.13 -8.52 1.96
C GLU A 180 30.06 -7.45 1.70
N ALA A 181 29.18 -7.64 0.69
CA ALA A 181 28.13 -6.70 0.37
C ALA A 181 27.11 -6.51 1.50
N PHE A 182 26.75 -7.58 2.21
CA PHE A 182 25.83 -7.55 3.34
C PHE A 182 26.45 -6.92 4.60
N SER A 183 27.78 -6.92 4.73
CA SER A 183 28.48 -6.30 5.86
C SER A 183 28.57 -4.78 5.78
N ARG A 184 28.32 -4.20 4.61
CA ARG A 184 28.41 -2.75 4.41
C ARG A 184 27.20 -2.02 5.00
N ASP A 185 27.45 -0.81 5.46
CA ASP A 185 26.44 0.13 5.93
C ASP A 185 26.00 1.07 4.80
N GLY A 186 24.80 1.62 4.91
CA GLY A 186 24.20 2.47 3.88
C GLY A 186 23.68 1.67 2.69
N PHE A 187 23.42 2.35 1.58
CA PHE A 187 22.91 1.68 0.39
C PHE A 187 24.03 0.93 -0.32
N SER A 188 23.85 -0.38 -0.45
CA SER A 188 24.78 -1.28 -1.15
C SER A 188 24.10 -1.98 -2.31
N LEU A 189 24.79 -2.15 -3.43
CA LEU A 189 24.31 -2.95 -4.56
C LEU A 189 25.34 -3.99 -4.98
N ILE A 190 24.90 -5.22 -5.17
CA ILE A 190 25.68 -6.27 -5.82
C ILE A 190 24.91 -6.81 -7.03
N GLU A 191 25.46 -6.65 -8.22
CA GLU A 191 24.92 -7.24 -9.43
C GLU A 191 25.56 -8.60 -9.67
N VAL A 192 24.72 -9.63 -9.68
CA VAL A 192 25.13 -11.02 -9.93
C VAL A 192 24.78 -11.37 -11.37
N MET A 193 25.81 -11.48 -12.20
CA MET A 193 25.69 -11.86 -13.60
C MET A 193 25.39 -13.36 -13.71
N GLU A 194 24.34 -13.71 -14.44
CA GLU A 194 23.81 -15.06 -14.60
C GLU A 194 23.43 -15.32 -16.08
N ILE A 195 23.02 -16.54 -16.40
CA ILE A 195 22.37 -16.84 -17.68
C ILE A 195 21.15 -17.74 -17.44
N CYS A 196 19.98 -17.32 -17.94
CA CYS A 196 18.76 -18.11 -17.78
C CYS A 196 18.87 -19.45 -18.53
N THR A 197 18.75 -20.57 -17.82
CA THR A 197 18.85 -21.92 -18.43
C THR A 197 17.67 -22.27 -19.32
N SER A 198 16.48 -21.74 -19.02
CA SER A 198 15.26 -22.06 -19.76
C SER A 198 15.14 -21.36 -21.11
N TYR A 199 15.64 -20.12 -21.21
CA TYR A 199 15.49 -19.28 -22.39
C TYR A 199 16.84 -18.78 -22.93
N GLY A 200 17.68 -18.19 -22.08
CA GLY A 200 18.94 -17.57 -22.49
C GLY A 200 19.92 -18.55 -23.13
N VAL A 201 20.17 -19.70 -22.48
CA VAL A 201 21.03 -20.76 -23.01
C VAL A 201 20.47 -21.36 -24.31
N LYS A 202 19.14 -21.52 -24.39
CA LYS A 202 18.48 -22.09 -25.60
C LYS A 202 18.55 -21.14 -26.79
N SER A 203 18.37 -19.84 -26.57
CA SER A 203 18.47 -18.82 -27.60
C SER A 203 19.92 -18.53 -28.03
N ASN A 204 20.91 -18.88 -27.20
CA ASN A 204 22.34 -18.62 -27.44
C ASN A 204 23.17 -19.90 -27.21
N PRO A 205 23.03 -20.93 -28.06
CA PRO A 205 23.69 -22.22 -27.85
C PRO A 205 25.21 -22.10 -27.87
N GLY A 206 25.89 -22.75 -26.93
CA GLY A 206 27.36 -22.74 -26.80
C GLY A 206 27.93 -21.50 -26.12
N MET A 207 27.11 -20.48 -25.85
CA MET A 207 27.56 -19.26 -25.18
C MET A 207 27.88 -19.53 -23.71
N LYS A 208 29.06 -19.09 -23.27
CA LYS A 208 29.51 -19.17 -21.87
C LYS A 208 29.41 -17.80 -21.23
N LEU A 209 28.94 -17.74 -19.98
CA LEU A 209 28.77 -16.48 -19.24
C LEU A 209 30.04 -15.61 -19.23
N LYS A 210 31.21 -16.22 -19.00
CA LYS A 210 32.50 -15.48 -19.00
C LYS A 210 32.81 -14.83 -20.36
N SER A 211 32.53 -15.53 -21.46
CA SER A 211 32.72 -14.99 -22.81
C SER A 211 31.74 -13.85 -23.08
N LEU A 212 30.47 -14.04 -22.71
CA LEU A 212 29.42 -13.04 -22.87
C LEU A 212 29.72 -11.74 -22.11
N ILE A 213 30.16 -11.84 -20.85
CA ILE A 213 30.59 -10.68 -20.05
C ILE A 213 31.73 -9.93 -20.73
N ARG A 214 32.75 -10.66 -21.22
CA ARG A 214 33.90 -10.07 -21.92
C ARG A 214 33.50 -9.39 -23.22
N GLU A 215 32.69 -10.04 -24.04
CA GLU A 215 32.22 -9.53 -25.33
C GLU A 215 31.30 -8.31 -25.19
N ALA A 216 30.50 -8.27 -24.12
CA ALA A 216 29.66 -7.13 -23.77
C ALA A 216 30.46 -5.94 -23.19
N GLY A 217 31.76 -6.09 -22.93
CA GLY A 217 32.59 -5.08 -22.28
C GLY A 217 32.16 -4.80 -20.84
N ILE A 218 31.64 -5.81 -20.15
CA ILE A 218 31.20 -5.72 -18.75
C ILE A 218 32.38 -6.08 -17.85
N GLU A 219 32.71 -5.20 -16.91
CA GLU A 219 33.80 -5.43 -15.95
C GLU A 219 33.29 -6.04 -14.64
N ILE A 220 33.95 -7.11 -14.18
CA ILE A 220 33.69 -7.74 -12.89
C ILE A 220 34.65 -7.13 -11.86
N LYS A 221 34.14 -6.23 -11.03
CA LYS A 221 34.93 -5.46 -10.04
C LYS A 221 34.04 -4.84 -8.97
N VAL A 222 34.67 -4.26 -7.96
CA VAL A 222 34.06 -3.26 -7.07
C VAL A 222 34.09 -1.90 -7.79
N TYR A 223 32.92 -1.26 -7.89
CA TYR A 223 32.72 0.04 -8.55
C TYR A 223 32.76 1.19 -7.53
N ALA A 224 32.32 0.93 -6.30
CA ALA A 224 32.34 1.89 -5.21
C ALA A 224 32.59 1.18 -3.87
N ASP A 225 33.40 1.79 -3.01
CA ASP A 225 33.57 1.47 -1.60
C ASP A 225 33.81 2.78 -0.84
N ASN A 226 32.75 3.58 -0.77
CA ASN A 226 32.74 4.92 -0.22
C ASN A 226 32.30 4.89 1.24
N LYS A 227 32.69 5.92 2.01
CA LYS A 227 32.13 6.11 3.35
C LYS A 227 30.61 6.32 3.25
N PRO A 228 29.79 5.56 3.98
CA PRO A 228 28.35 5.67 3.87
C PRO A 228 27.83 7.00 4.41
N GLN A 229 26.76 7.49 3.79
CA GLN A 229 25.93 8.59 4.25
C GLN A 229 24.53 8.02 4.51
N PRO A 230 24.29 7.39 5.68
CA PRO A 230 23.06 6.67 5.93
C PRO A 230 21.87 7.62 5.99
N TYR A 231 20.72 7.17 5.46
CA TYR A 231 19.46 7.85 5.67
C TYR A 231 19.12 7.90 7.16
N GLU A 232 18.80 9.08 7.67
CA GLU A 232 18.30 9.26 9.03
C GLU A 232 16.80 9.56 8.99
N THR A 233 16.01 8.69 9.63
CA THR A 233 14.58 8.93 9.81
C THR A 233 14.39 10.13 10.73
N GLN A 234 13.80 11.21 10.22
CA GLN A 234 13.47 12.37 11.05
C GLN A 234 12.28 12.04 11.96
N GLU A 235 12.56 11.77 13.23
CA GLU A 235 11.52 11.63 14.24
C GLU A 235 10.87 13.00 14.51
N ARG A 236 9.54 13.04 14.50
CA ARG A 236 8.80 14.25 14.86
C ARG A 236 8.64 14.29 16.37
N GLU A 237 9.38 15.19 17.01
CA GLU A 237 9.25 15.42 18.46
C GLU A 237 7.85 15.93 18.83
N GLY A 238 7.37 15.53 20.01
CA GLY A 238 6.11 16.03 20.59
C GLY A 238 4.83 15.40 20.04
N LEU A 239 4.90 14.42 19.14
CA LEU A 239 3.73 13.60 18.78
C LEU A 239 3.57 12.43 19.76
N PRO A 240 2.38 12.24 20.37
CA PRO A 240 2.11 11.05 21.16
C PRO A 240 2.23 9.82 20.26
N SER A 241 2.87 8.76 20.76
CA SER A 241 2.91 7.48 20.06
C SER A 241 1.49 6.97 19.88
N LEU A 242 1.16 6.46 18.68
CA LEU A 242 -0.12 5.79 18.42
C LEU A 242 -0.35 4.58 19.35
N PHE A 243 0.73 4.06 19.97
CA PHE A 243 0.70 2.96 20.93
C PHE A 243 0.78 3.42 22.39
N SER A 244 0.97 4.73 22.66
CA SER A 244 1.10 5.26 24.03
C SER A 244 -0.23 5.56 24.71
N SER A 245 -1.31 5.71 23.94
CA SER A 245 -2.66 5.75 24.45
C SER A 245 -3.36 4.46 24.08
N ASP A 246 -4.01 3.82 25.05
CA ASP A 246 -5.09 2.89 24.71
C ASP A 246 -6.07 3.68 23.85
N MET A 247 -6.21 3.34 22.56
CA MET A 247 -7.12 4.01 21.62
C MET A 247 -8.58 3.67 21.95
N LEU A 248 -8.96 3.83 23.23
CA LEU A 248 -10.26 3.55 23.78
C LEU A 248 -11.10 4.81 23.67
N ILE A 249 -12.25 4.67 23.03
CA ILE A 249 -13.31 5.68 23.09
C ILE A 249 -14.21 5.27 24.26
N GLU A 250 -14.20 6.07 25.33
CA GLU A 250 -15.06 5.81 26.48
C GLU A 250 -16.53 5.92 26.09
N LYS A 251 -17.34 5.04 26.67
CA LYS A 251 -18.79 5.12 26.55
C LYS A 251 -19.29 6.23 27.46
N GLU A 252 -19.79 7.30 26.87
CA GLU A 252 -20.32 8.47 27.57
C GLU A 252 -21.85 8.56 27.49
N PHE A 253 -22.47 7.92 26.50
CA PHE A 253 -23.90 8.04 26.23
C PHE A 253 -24.61 6.67 26.11
N PRO A 254 -25.92 6.60 26.39
CA PRO A 254 -26.73 5.42 26.07
C PRO A 254 -27.13 5.39 24.59
N HIS A 255 -27.57 4.23 24.08
CA HIS A 255 -28.25 4.11 22.78
C HIS A 255 -29.55 3.30 22.91
N LYS A 256 -30.45 3.42 21.92
CA LYS A 256 -31.70 2.65 21.84
C LYS A 256 -31.69 1.56 20.75
N LEU A 257 -30.56 1.38 20.06
CA LEU A 257 -30.40 0.34 19.03
C LEU A 257 -30.46 -1.09 19.61
N ASN A 258 -31.36 -1.91 19.10
CA ASN A 258 -31.50 -3.33 19.42
C ASN A 258 -31.02 -4.26 18.29
N LYS A 259 -30.78 -3.73 17.09
CA LYS A 259 -30.28 -4.43 15.91
C LYS A 259 -29.34 -3.53 15.12
N PRO A 260 -28.49 -4.08 14.24
CA PRO A 260 -27.63 -3.27 13.38
C PRO A 260 -28.46 -2.32 12.50
N LEU A 261 -28.07 -1.05 12.49
CA LEU A 261 -28.62 -0.01 11.64
C LEU A 261 -27.66 0.30 10.51
N ARG A 262 -28.13 0.19 9.27
CA ARG A 262 -27.35 0.46 8.05
C ARG A 262 -27.84 1.72 7.38
N LEU A 263 -26.97 2.73 7.29
CA LEU A 263 -27.26 3.98 6.61
C LEU A 263 -26.43 4.13 5.34
N PHE A 264 -27.03 4.76 4.34
CA PHE A 264 -26.34 5.21 3.15
C PHE A 264 -26.58 6.71 2.97
N LEU A 265 -25.51 7.49 3.08
CA LEU A 265 -25.54 8.93 2.85
C LEU A 265 -25.02 9.21 1.43
N SER A 266 -25.72 10.03 0.65
CA SER A 266 -25.33 10.36 -0.73
C SER A 266 -25.66 11.81 -1.09
N GLY A 267 -24.71 12.52 -1.69
CA GLY A 267 -24.87 13.91 -2.13
C GLY A 267 -23.80 14.28 -3.14
N THR A 268 -23.69 15.58 -3.48
CA THR A 268 -22.62 16.06 -4.37
C THR A 268 -21.31 16.18 -3.58
N ALA A 269 -20.17 16.00 -4.26
CA ALA A 269 -18.86 16.23 -3.67
C ALA A 269 -18.78 17.65 -3.09
N GLY A 270 -18.40 17.75 -1.81
CA GLY A 270 -18.36 19.02 -1.07
C GLY A 270 -19.61 19.32 -0.23
N GLU A 271 -20.67 18.52 -0.29
CA GLU A 271 -21.91 18.70 0.49
C GLU A 271 -21.87 18.14 1.92
N GLY A 272 -20.67 17.95 2.47
CA GLY A 272 -20.49 17.52 3.85
C GLY A 272 -20.75 16.04 4.11
N VAL A 273 -20.93 15.20 3.09
CA VAL A 273 -21.27 13.77 3.26
C VAL A 273 -20.28 13.01 4.14
N GLN A 274 -18.98 13.14 3.86
CA GLN A 274 -17.96 12.45 4.66
C GLN A 274 -17.88 12.99 6.09
N ALA A 275 -18.11 14.29 6.28
CA ALA A 275 -18.05 14.92 7.59
C ALA A 275 -19.25 14.56 8.46
N ALA A 276 -20.46 14.59 7.89
CA ALA A 276 -21.68 14.14 8.56
C ALA A 276 -21.58 12.65 8.94
N ALA A 277 -21.08 11.81 8.04
CA ALA A 277 -20.80 10.40 8.34
C ALA A 277 -19.82 10.22 9.50
N GLU A 278 -18.73 11.00 9.50
CA GLU A 278 -17.70 10.96 10.55
C GLU A 278 -18.26 11.38 11.92
N MET A 279 -19.03 12.47 11.96
CA MET A 279 -19.69 12.94 13.19
C MET A 279 -20.66 11.87 13.72
N PHE A 280 -21.45 11.27 12.84
CA PHE A 280 -22.45 10.27 13.22
C PHE A 280 -21.80 8.99 13.77
N ILE A 281 -20.73 8.48 13.15
CA ILE A 281 -20.04 7.29 13.69
C ILE A 281 -19.34 7.56 15.01
N ARG A 282 -18.78 8.76 15.22
CA ARG A 282 -18.12 9.13 16.48
C ARG A 282 -19.11 9.18 17.63
N ALA A 283 -20.30 9.73 17.38
CA ALA A 283 -21.39 9.68 18.34
C ALA A 283 -21.81 8.23 18.63
N GLY A 284 -21.89 7.39 17.58
CA GLY A 284 -22.12 5.94 17.76
C GLY A 284 -21.08 5.25 18.64
N MET A 285 -19.78 5.53 18.44
CA MET A 285 -18.69 4.95 19.25
C MET A 285 -18.78 5.36 20.72
N ARG A 286 -19.10 6.65 21.00
CA ARG A 286 -19.29 7.18 22.36
C ARG A 286 -20.55 6.65 23.03
N CYS A 287 -21.48 6.07 22.27
CA CYS A 287 -22.57 5.27 22.80
C CYS A 287 -22.18 3.81 23.11
N GLY A 288 -20.94 3.40 22.79
CA GLY A 288 -20.45 2.02 22.92
C GLY A 288 -20.84 1.10 21.78
N LEU A 289 -21.24 1.63 20.62
CA LEU A 289 -21.61 0.83 19.45
C LEU A 289 -20.38 0.43 18.64
N ASN A 290 -20.44 -0.75 18.04
CA ASN A 290 -19.55 -1.14 16.96
C ASN A 290 -19.93 -0.34 15.71
N VAL A 291 -18.94 0.32 15.09
CA VAL A 291 -19.20 1.17 13.91
C VAL A 291 -18.33 0.79 12.73
N THR A 292 -18.86 0.97 11.52
CA THR A 292 -18.06 0.97 10.29
C THR A 292 -18.46 2.15 9.40
N LYS A 293 -17.50 2.71 8.68
CA LYS A 293 -17.69 3.75 7.69
C LYS A 293 -16.90 3.42 6.44
N LYS A 294 -17.57 3.41 5.28
CA LYS A 294 -16.95 3.23 3.98
C LYS A 294 -17.33 4.39 3.07
N GLY A 295 -16.39 5.29 2.83
CA GLY A 295 -16.53 6.40 1.90
C GLY A 295 -16.43 5.94 0.44
N SER A 296 -17.14 6.62 -0.46
CA SER A 296 -17.04 6.43 -1.90
C SER A 296 -17.19 7.78 -2.59
N TYR A 297 -16.19 8.17 -3.38
CA TYR A 297 -16.15 9.43 -4.10
C TYR A 297 -15.12 9.33 -5.24
N PRO A 298 -15.26 10.11 -6.33
CA PRO A 298 -14.28 10.17 -7.40
C PRO A 298 -12.91 10.65 -6.91
N VAL A 299 -11.84 10.26 -7.61
CA VAL A 299 -10.47 10.73 -7.33
C VAL A 299 -10.31 12.24 -7.56
N THR A 300 -11.15 12.83 -8.40
CA THR A 300 -11.17 14.26 -8.68
C THR A 300 -11.87 15.00 -7.55
N VAL A 301 -11.14 15.88 -6.87
CA VAL A 301 -11.66 16.68 -5.76
C VAL A 301 -12.80 17.58 -6.24
N GLY A 302 -13.94 17.53 -5.53
CA GLY A 302 -15.06 18.46 -5.72
C GLY A 302 -15.96 18.17 -6.93
N VAL A 303 -15.80 17.04 -7.61
CA VAL A 303 -16.61 16.69 -8.80
C VAL A 303 -17.42 15.41 -8.56
N GLY A 304 -18.67 15.41 -8.99
CA GLY A 304 -19.56 14.23 -8.95
C GLY A 304 -20.15 13.98 -7.57
N PHE A 305 -20.37 12.71 -7.25
CA PHE A 305 -21.01 12.30 -6.00
C PHE A 305 -20.01 12.20 -4.83
N SER A 306 -20.53 12.27 -3.62
CA SER A 306 -19.89 11.74 -2.42
C SER A 306 -20.90 10.89 -1.67
N ALA A 307 -20.47 9.70 -1.26
CA ALA A 307 -21.32 8.75 -0.56
C ALA A 307 -20.61 8.09 0.61
N SER A 308 -21.36 7.63 1.59
CA SER A 308 -20.84 6.88 2.73
C SER A 308 -21.82 5.78 3.17
N HIS A 309 -21.33 4.54 3.21
CA HIS A 309 -22.01 3.47 3.93
C HIS A 309 -21.62 3.53 5.40
N ILE A 310 -22.60 3.41 6.27
CA ILE A 310 -22.43 3.42 7.72
C ILE A 310 -23.17 2.22 8.30
N ILE A 311 -22.55 1.53 9.26
CA ILE A 311 -23.22 0.52 10.08
C ILE A 311 -22.95 0.87 11.55
N LEU A 312 -24.02 1.03 12.34
CA LEU A 312 -23.97 1.10 13.80
C LEU A 312 -24.58 -0.19 14.34
N SER A 313 -23.91 -0.86 15.27
CA SER A 313 -24.36 -2.16 15.78
C SER A 313 -24.05 -2.33 17.27
N PRO A 314 -25.00 -2.83 18.08
CA PRO A 314 -24.70 -3.25 19.45
C PRO A 314 -23.74 -4.45 19.48
N GLU A 315 -23.71 -5.26 18.41
CA GLU A 315 -22.86 -6.45 18.26
C GLU A 315 -21.69 -6.23 17.28
N PRO A 316 -20.59 -7.00 17.38
CA PRO A 316 -19.45 -6.92 16.45
C PRO A 316 -19.85 -7.04 14.97
N ILE A 317 -19.31 -6.14 14.13
CA ILE A 317 -19.61 -6.09 12.69
C ILE A 317 -18.63 -7.00 11.93
N GLN A 318 -19.13 -8.11 11.39
CA GLN A 318 -18.33 -9.08 10.63
C GLN A 318 -18.29 -8.79 9.12
N TYR A 319 -19.21 -7.97 8.61
CA TYR A 319 -19.31 -7.61 7.20
C TYR A 319 -19.71 -6.15 7.05
N THR A 320 -18.89 -5.37 6.34
CA THR A 320 -19.06 -3.92 6.19
C THR A 320 -19.98 -3.51 5.03
N GLY A 321 -20.48 -4.48 4.25
CA GLY A 321 -21.37 -4.20 3.13
C GLY A 321 -22.83 -4.06 3.56
N ALA A 322 -23.52 -3.07 2.99
CA ALA A 322 -24.95 -2.85 3.22
C ALA A 322 -25.68 -2.70 1.86
N PRO A 323 -25.92 -3.82 1.14
CA PRO A 323 -26.62 -3.78 -0.15
C PRO A 323 -28.10 -3.38 -0.03
N ARG A 324 -28.67 -3.51 1.17
CA ARG A 324 -30.01 -3.03 1.52
C ARG A 324 -29.89 -2.18 2.78
N PRO A 325 -29.66 -0.86 2.64
CA PRO A 325 -29.66 0.04 3.78
C PRO A 325 -31.05 0.10 4.42
N ASP A 326 -31.07 0.23 5.75
CA ASP A 326 -32.28 0.54 6.51
C ASP A 326 -32.70 1.99 6.25
N VAL A 327 -31.72 2.87 6.07
CA VAL A 327 -31.93 4.30 5.79
C VAL A 327 -31.04 4.77 4.64
N ILE A 328 -31.62 5.50 3.71
CA ILE A 328 -30.95 6.15 2.60
C ILE A 328 -31.22 7.64 2.72
N ILE A 329 -30.18 8.47 2.79
CA ILE A 329 -30.29 9.93 2.86
C ILE A 329 -29.66 10.51 1.59
N VAL A 330 -30.44 11.27 0.81
CA VAL A 330 -30.01 11.86 -0.46
C VAL A 330 -30.22 13.37 -0.45
N THR A 331 -29.16 14.14 -0.66
CA THR A 331 -29.20 15.61 -0.63
C THR A 331 -28.97 16.31 -1.95
N SER A 332 -28.63 15.59 -3.04
CA SER A 332 -28.49 16.17 -4.37
C SER A 332 -28.86 15.21 -5.50
N GLU A 333 -29.01 15.75 -6.71
CA GLU A 333 -29.17 14.94 -7.92
C GLU A 333 -28.00 13.99 -8.20
N ASP A 334 -26.75 14.42 -8.03
CA ASP A 334 -25.59 13.53 -8.21
C ASP A 334 -25.63 12.39 -7.19
N GLY A 335 -26.01 12.72 -5.96
CA GLY A 335 -26.23 11.75 -4.90
C GLY A 335 -27.33 10.75 -5.24
N LEU A 336 -28.44 11.22 -5.84
CA LEU A 336 -29.55 10.37 -6.27
C LEU A 336 -29.10 9.41 -7.39
N LYS A 337 -28.44 9.93 -8.43
CA LYS A 337 -27.91 9.13 -9.55
C LYS A 337 -26.99 8.03 -9.06
N PHE A 338 -26.12 8.32 -8.09
CA PHE A 338 -25.23 7.32 -7.49
C PHE A 338 -25.99 6.32 -6.59
N ALA A 339 -26.98 6.78 -5.82
CA ALA A 339 -27.76 5.96 -4.90
C ALA A 339 -28.79 5.04 -5.61
N GLN A 340 -29.07 5.25 -6.90
CA GLN A 340 -30.20 4.64 -7.61
C GLN A 340 -30.29 3.13 -7.42
N LYS A 341 -29.17 2.41 -7.57
CA LYS A 341 -29.15 0.94 -7.40
C LYS A 341 -29.56 0.49 -5.99
N LEU A 342 -29.23 1.26 -4.95
CA LEU A 342 -29.64 0.95 -3.58
C LEU A 342 -31.12 1.28 -3.36
N ILE A 343 -31.59 2.38 -3.96
CA ILE A 343 -33.00 2.80 -3.93
C ILE A 343 -33.91 1.78 -4.63
N ASP A 344 -33.47 1.23 -5.77
CA ASP A 344 -34.18 0.18 -6.51
C ASP A 344 -34.29 -1.12 -5.70
N ASN A 345 -33.25 -1.43 -4.92
CA ASN A 345 -33.17 -2.62 -4.06
C ASN A 345 -33.79 -2.41 -2.68
N ALA A 346 -34.28 -1.21 -2.37
CA ALA A 346 -34.88 -0.89 -1.09
C ALA A 346 -36.18 -1.67 -0.86
N THR A 347 -36.52 -1.87 0.42
CA THR A 347 -37.72 -2.60 0.82
C THR A 347 -38.75 -1.64 1.43
N LYS A 348 -39.95 -2.14 1.75
CA LYS A 348 -40.96 -1.34 2.45
C LYS A 348 -40.54 -0.92 3.87
N GLU A 349 -39.56 -1.62 4.45
CA GLU A 349 -38.98 -1.29 5.75
C GLU A 349 -37.87 -0.22 5.65
N SER A 350 -37.33 -0.01 4.44
CA SER A 350 -36.32 1.00 4.19
C SER A 350 -36.93 2.40 4.22
N LEU A 351 -36.20 3.35 4.80
CA LEU A 351 -36.51 4.77 4.78
C LEU A 351 -35.63 5.50 3.75
N LEU A 352 -36.24 6.27 2.86
CA LEU A 352 -35.56 7.22 1.98
C LEU A 352 -35.88 8.64 2.46
N LEU A 353 -34.88 9.31 3.03
CA LEU A 353 -34.92 10.73 3.35
C LEU A 353 -34.28 11.51 2.20
N ILE A 354 -35.03 12.41 1.57
CA ILE A 354 -34.59 13.10 0.35
C ILE A 354 -34.86 14.60 0.42
N ASP A 355 -33.94 15.40 -0.10
CA ASP A 355 -34.11 16.84 -0.24
C ASP A 355 -35.28 17.17 -1.18
N ASP A 356 -36.04 18.22 -0.87
CA ASP A 356 -37.20 18.66 -1.66
C ASP A 356 -36.84 19.26 -3.02
N SER A 357 -35.58 19.66 -3.22
CA SER A 357 -35.08 20.10 -4.53
C SER A 357 -34.91 18.96 -5.54
N ILE A 358 -35.14 17.71 -5.15
CA ILE A 358 -34.87 16.52 -5.97
C ILE A 358 -36.19 15.86 -6.38
N GLU A 359 -36.28 15.48 -7.64
CA GLU A 359 -37.43 14.71 -8.13
C GLU A 359 -37.54 13.37 -7.38
N ARG A 360 -38.76 13.06 -6.92
CA ARG A 360 -39.01 11.86 -6.13
C ARG A 360 -38.78 10.59 -6.96
N PRO A 361 -37.86 9.70 -6.57
CA PRO A 361 -37.62 8.47 -7.31
C PRO A 361 -38.73 7.44 -7.07
N VAL A 362 -38.92 6.54 -8.02
CA VAL A 362 -39.79 5.37 -7.84
C VAL A 362 -39.06 4.34 -6.97
N THR A 363 -39.63 4.00 -5.81
CA THR A 363 -39.04 3.02 -4.89
C THR A 363 -40.10 2.35 -4.01
N LYS A 364 -39.73 1.22 -3.40
CA LYS A 364 -40.54 0.54 -2.37
C LYS A 364 -40.32 1.15 -0.98
N ALA A 365 -39.26 1.94 -0.78
CA ALA A 365 -38.95 2.59 0.48
C ALA A 365 -40.04 3.60 0.89
N LYS A 366 -40.21 3.81 2.19
CA LYS A 366 -40.97 4.94 2.71
C LYS A 366 -40.19 6.22 2.41
N ILE A 367 -40.79 7.17 1.69
CA ILE A 367 -40.12 8.44 1.34
C ILE A 367 -40.53 9.52 2.33
N ILE A 368 -39.55 10.23 2.89
CA ILE A 368 -39.72 11.49 3.61
C ILE A 368 -38.99 12.58 2.83
N THR A 369 -39.70 13.63 2.45
CA THR A 369 -39.14 14.80 1.77
C THR A 369 -39.01 15.94 2.75
N LYS A 370 -37.84 16.59 2.80
CA LYS A 370 -37.53 17.70 3.71
C LYS A 370 -36.59 18.69 3.01
N THR A 371 -36.59 19.93 3.46
CA THR A 371 -35.73 20.99 2.91
C THR A 371 -34.41 21.02 3.68
N PHE A 372 -33.33 20.48 3.10
CA PHE A 372 -31.99 20.52 3.69
C PHE A 372 -31.12 21.61 3.08
N ARG A 373 -31.20 21.80 1.76
CA ARG A 373 -30.27 22.67 1.03
C ARG A 373 -30.57 24.16 1.20
N GLU A 374 -31.84 24.54 1.16
CA GLU A 374 -32.26 25.95 1.00
C GLU A 374 -31.67 26.86 2.08
N HIS A 375 -31.69 26.42 3.34
CA HIS A 375 -31.32 27.25 4.49
C HIS A 375 -29.83 27.24 4.81
N VAL A 376 -29.10 26.17 4.47
CA VAL A 376 -27.69 26.00 4.87
C VAL A 376 -26.71 25.88 3.69
N GLY A 377 -27.22 25.91 2.46
CA GLY A 377 -26.48 25.68 1.23
C GLY A 377 -26.06 24.21 1.05
N GLY A 378 -25.69 23.86 -0.18
CA GLY A 378 -25.27 22.48 -0.51
C GLY A 378 -24.16 21.95 0.40
N ARG A 379 -23.18 22.81 0.77
CA ARG A 379 -22.03 22.43 1.61
C ARG A 379 -22.40 21.75 2.94
N ASN A 380 -23.56 22.09 3.51
CA ASN A 380 -23.98 21.63 4.83
C ASN A 380 -25.26 20.80 4.79
N ALA A 381 -25.82 20.55 3.61
CA ALA A 381 -27.11 19.87 3.45
C ALA A 381 -27.11 18.48 4.10
N MET A 382 -26.04 17.68 3.93
CA MET A 382 -25.98 16.35 4.55
C MET A 382 -25.86 16.39 6.07
N ILE A 383 -25.25 17.44 6.63
CA ILE A 383 -25.17 17.60 8.09
C ILE A 383 -26.58 17.82 8.62
N MET A 384 -27.33 18.77 8.04
CA MET A 384 -28.74 19.00 8.41
C MET A 384 -29.59 17.75 8.24
N ALA A 385 -29.40 16.99 7.16
CA ALA A 385 -30.15 15.77 6.93
C ALA A 385 -29.88 14.67 7.98
N VAL A 386 -28.65 14.57 8.48
CA VAL A 386 -28.30 13.63 9.56
C VAL A 386 -28.90 14.06 10.90
N PHE A 387 -28.90 15.36 11.22
CA PHE A 387 -29.59 15.87 12.41
C PHE A 387 -31.10 15.61 12.34
N GLU A 388 -31.75 15.92 11.20
CA GLU A 388 -33.17 15.65 10.98
C GLU A 388 -33.50 14.17 11.15
N TYR A 389 -32.69 13.29 10.54
CA TYR A 389 -32.87 11.85 10.70
C TYR A 389 -32.75 11.43 12.17
N LEU A 390 -31.73 11.91 12.87
CA LEU A 390 -31.49 11.51 14.25
C LEU A 390 -32.62 11.96 15.19
N GLN A 391 -33.19 13.14 14.97
CA GLN A 391 -34.32 13.65 15.74
C GLN A 391 -35.54 12.73 15.60
N GLN A 392 -35.79 12.23 14.39
CA GLN A 392 -36.90 11.32 14.12
C GLN A 392 -36.65 9.89 14.60
N ALA A 393 -35.39 9.43 14.54
CA ALA A 393 -35.04 8.04 14.82
C ALA A 393 -34.86 7.76 16.32
N ASP A 394 -34.45 8.76 17.11
CA ASP A 394 -34.24 8.66 18.56
C ASP A 394 -33.36 7.44 18.96
N ILE A 395 -32.30 7.19 18.18
CA ILE A 395 -31.43 6.01 18.32
C ILE A 395 -30.19 6.26 19.19
N ILE A 396 -29.64 7.48 19.13
CA ILE A 396 -28.54 7.98 19.95
C ILE A 396 -28.90 9.42 20.40
N PRO A 397 -28.40 9.90 21.55
CA PRO A 397 -28.74 11.23 22.05
C PRO A 397 -28.30 12.34 21.09
N MET A 398 -29.19 13.28 20.83
CA MET A 398 -28.90 14.43 19.96
C MET A 398 -27.75 15.28 20.51
N GLU A 399 -27.63 15.38 21.84
CA GLU A 399 -26.54 16.06 22.53
C GLU A 399 -25.16 15.55 22.09
N ASP A 400 -25.00 14.25 21.86
CA ASP A 400 -23.70 13.68 21.47
C ASP A 400 -23.35 14.04 20.02
N LEU A 401 -24.32 13.99 19.10
CA LEU A 401 -24.11 14.47 17.73
C LEU A 401 -23.77 15.96 17.72
N MET A 402 -24.40 16.76 18.59
CA MET A 402 -24.07 18.17 18.76
C MET A 402 -22.66 18.38 19.32
N LYS A 403 -22.21 17.56 20.29
CA LYS A 403 -20.80 17.58 20.75
C LYS A 403 -19.83 17.26 19.61
N GLN A 404 -20.13 16.28 18.76
CA GLN A 404 -19.31 15.97 17.58
C GLN A 404 -19.29 17.13 16.57
N PHE A 405 -20.43 17.79 16.38
CA PHE A 405 -20.51 18.98 15.54
C PHE A 405 -19.64 20.11 16.09
N MET A 406 -19.80 20.43 17.38
CA MET A 406 -19.08 21.51 18.06
C MET A 406 -17.57 21.30 18.08
N GLY A 407 -17.10 20.07 18.24
CA GLY A 407 -15.69 19.70 18.13
C GLY A 407 -15.11 19.70 16.71
N SER A 408 -15.95 19.84 15.68
CA SER A 408 -15.50 19.87 14.29
C SER A 408 -15.12 21.28 13.84
N LYS A 409 -14.30 21.40 12.77
CA LYS A 409 -14.03 22.70 12.14
C LYS A 409 -15.28 23.34 11.50
N ILE A 410 -16.36 22.58 11.34
CA ILE A 410 -17.58 23.04 10.66
C ILE A 410 -18.40 23.95 11.59
N SER A 411 -18.31 23.76 12.91
CA SER A 411 -19.01 24.60 13.91
C SER A 411 -18.59 26.07 13.88
N ALA A 412 -17.45 26.39 13.26
CA ALA A 412 -17.03 27.77 13.00
C ALA A 412 -18.03 28.55 12.13
N ASN A 413 -18.88 27.86 11.35
CA ASN A 413 -19.99 28.49 10.63
C ASN A 413 -21.13 28.84 11.61
N LYS A 414 -21.11 30.10 12.09
CA LYS A 414 -22.09 30.62 13.05
C LYS A 414 -23.55 30.50 12.57
N THR A 415 -23.79 30.64 11.27
CA THR A 415 -25.14 30.52 10.69
C THR A 415 -25.65 29.09 10.78
N LEU A 416 -24.82 28.12 10.39
CA LEU A 416 -25.17 26.70 10.48
C LEU A 416 -25.37 26.27 11.94
N LYS A 417 -24.47 26.71 12.84
CA LYS A 417 -24.58 26.44 14.27
C LYS A 417 -25.94 26.91 14.82
N ARG A 418 -26.26 28.20 14.61
CA ARG A 418 -27.51 28.79 15.08
C ARG A 418 -28.73 28.07 14.52
N LEU A 419 -28.72 27.73 13.22
CA LEU A 419 -29.82 27.01 12.58
C LEU A 419 -30.03 25.60 13.18
N ILE A 420 -28.96 24.88 13.49
CA ILE A 420 -29.04 23.57 14.15
C ILE A 420 -29.63 23.72 15.56
N GLU A 421 -29.15 24.68 16.35
CA GLU A 421 -29.67 24.95 17.70
C GLU A 421 -31.15 25.32 17.69
N GLU A 422 -31.56 26.23 16.80
CA GLU A 422 -32.94 26.68 16.64
C GLU A 422 -33.88 25.58 16.11
N THR A 423 -33.43 24.78 15.14
CA THR A 423 -34.28 23.76 14.49
C THR A 423 -34.50 22.54 15.39
N PHE A 424 -33.50 22.16 16.17
CA PHE A 424 -33.52 20.93 16.95
C PHE A 424 -33.71 21.16 18.46
N GLU A 425 -33.91 22.41 18.89
CA GLU A 425 -34.13 22.82 20.29
C GLU A 425 -33.03 22.31 21.23
N ILE A 426 -31.77 22.39 20.79
CA ILE A 426 -30.60 21.93 21.55
C ILE A 426 -29.92 23.16 22.16
N GLU A 427 -29.87 23.27 23.49
CA GLU A 427 -29.06 24.29 24.16
C GLU A 427 -27.57 23.99 23.92
N GLY A 428 -26.83 25.00 23.42
CA GLY A 428 -25.45 24.87 22.93
C GLY A 428 -24.34 25.12 23.94
#